data_AF-A0A963EEK7-F1
#
_entry.id   AF-A0A963EEK7-F1
#
_cell.length_a   1.000
_cell.length_b   1.000
_cell.length_c   1.000
_cell.angle_alpha   90.00
_cell.angle_beta   90.00
_cell.angle_gamma   90.00
#
_symmetry.space_group_name_H-M   'P 1'
#
loop_
_entity.id
_entity.type
_entity.pdbx_description
1 polymer ?
#
loop_
_entity_poly.entity_id
_entity_poly.type
_entity_poly.pdbx_seq_one_letter_code
_entity_poly.pdbx_strand_id
1 'polypeptide(L)'
;MHPDNPAIWAVAAGMTLGAATGFLLERSRYCTMGALTDVFLFSSWRRLRVWMVAVAVTTAALSCLASLGILDPARSAPVAGNAGIPLSILGGLLFGIGMVLAGGCASRSLVRLGSGSLKSLLVILLMMVFASAV
;
A
#
# COMPACT_ATOMS: atom_id res chain seq x y z
N MET A 1 23.64 20.77 13.47
CA MET A 1 22.47 21.29 14.22
C MET A 1 22.08 22.63 13.61
N HIS A 2 21.14 22.62 12.67
CA HIS A 2 20.43 23.80 12.16
C HIS A 2 18.94 23.46 12.32
N PRO A 3 18.15 24.25 13.07
CA PRO A 3 16.77 23.90 13.43
C PRO A 3 15.72 24.23 12.34
N ASP A 4 16.13 24.62 11.13
CA ASP A 4 15.26 25.25 10.11
C ASP A 4 15.08 24.40 8.83
N ASN A 5 15.57 23.15 8.82
CA ASN A 5 15.52 22.29 7.62
C ASN A 5 14.26 21.41 7.59
N PRO A 6 13.32 21.63 6.65
CA PRO A 6 12.09 20.82 6.53
C PRO A 6 12.37 19.35 6.18
N ALA A 7 13.56 19.05 5.67
CA ALA A 7 13.98 17.70 5.31
C ALA A 7 14.12 16.77 6.54
N ILE A 8 14.58 17.28 7.69
CA ILE A 8 14.79 16.43 8.89
C ILE A 8 13.44 16.03 9.47
N TRP A 9 12.49 16.96 9.52
CA TRP A 9 11.12 16.69 9.95
C TRP A 9 10.41 15.73 9.00
N ALA A 10 10.63 15.84 7.69
CA ALA A 10 10.07 14.90 6.72
C ALA A 10 10.62 13.47 6.89
N VAL A 11 11.93 13.32 7.13
CA VAL A 11 12.56 12.00 7.36
C VAL A 11 12.11 11.40 8.69
N ALA A 12 12.05 12.20 9.75
CA ALA A 12 11.58 11.75 11.07
C ALA A 12 10.09 11.35 11.02
N ALA A 13 9.24 12.14 10.34
CA ALA A 13 7.84 11.80 10.11
C ALA A 13 7.71 10.52 9.27
N GLY A 14 8.52 10.35 8.22
CA GLY A 14 8.54 9.16 7.39
C GLY A 14 8.94 7.89 8.16
N MET A 15 9.99 7.96 8.99
CA MET A 15 10.43 6.83 9.82
C MET A 15 9.39 6.46 10.89
N THR A 16 8.81 7.46 11.56
CA THR A 16 7.80 7.21 12.61
C THR A 16 6.52 6.63 12.03
N LEU A 17 6.01 7.18 10.91
CA LEU A 17 4.87 6.63 10.20
C LEU A 17 5.16 5.24 9.64
N GLY A 18 6.33 5.01 9.05
CA GLY A 18 6.75 3.71 8.55
C GLY A 18 6.81 2.65 9.64
N ALA A 19 7.42 2.97 10.78
CA ALA A 19 7.51 2.06 11.93
C ALA A 19 6.14 1.78 12.56
N ALA A 20 5.31 2.81 12.76
CA ALA A 20 3.96 2.65 13.28
C ALA A 20 3.10 1.78 12.37
N THR A 21 3.16 2.04 11.06
CA THR A 21 2.42 1.28 10.05
C THR A 21 2.93 -0.16 10.01
N GLY A 22 4.24 -0.40 9.98
CA GLY A 22 4.83 -1.74 10.06
C GLY A 22 4.35 -2.54 11.27
N PHE A 23 4.37 -1.92 12.46
CA PHE A 23 3.88 -2.53 13.70
C PHE A 23 2.37 -2.87 13.65
N LEU A 24 1.56 -1.94 13.12
CA LEU A 24 0.13 -2.16 12.90
C LEU A 24 -0.13 -3.33 11.94
N LEU A 25 0.63 -3.45 10.85
CA LEU A 25 0.47 -4.53 9.87
C LEU A 25 0.87 -5.90 10.46
N GLU A 26 1.96 -5.96 11.23
CA GLU A 26 2.41 -7.16 11.93
C GLU A 26 1.33 -7.69 12.89
N ARG A 27 0.75 -6.79 13.69
CA ARG A 27 -0.25 -7.14 14.71
C ARG A 27 -1.60 -7.49 14.09
N SER A 28 -1.99 -6.76 13.07
CA SER A 28 -3.32 -6.87 12.47
C SER A 28 -3.41 -8.07 11.50
N ARG A 29 -2.27 -8.57 10.99
CA ARG A 29 -2.18 -9.68 10.02
C ARG A 29 -3.16 -9.51 8.85
N TYR A 30 -3.47 -8.27 8.47
CA TYR A 30 -4.32 -8.00 7.33
C TYR A 30 -3.51 -8.19 6.06
N CYS A 31 -4.03 -9.04 5.19
CA CYS A 31 -3.60 -9.10 3.81
C CYS A 31 -4.85 -8.90 2.99
N THR A 32 -4.83 -7.96 2.05
CA THR A 32 -5.96 -7.64 1.17
C THR A 32 -6.45 -8.91 0.46
N MET A 33 -5.52 -9.76 0.02
CA MET A 33 -5.78 -11.08 -0.54
C MET A 33 -6.48 -12.01 0.45
N GLY A 34 -6.04 -12.02 1.72
CA GLY A 34 -6.69 -12.81 2.77
C GLY A 34 -8.11 -12.35 3.04
N ALA A 35 -8.39 -11.04 3.00
CA ALA A 35 -9.74 -10.50 3.15
C ALA A 35 -10.66 -10.90 1.98
N LEU A 36 -10.14 -10.91 0.75
CA LEU A 36 -10.87 -11.42 -0.42
C LEU A 36 -11.18 -12.92 -0.30
N THR A 37 -10.18 -13.74 0.05
CA THR A 37 -10.40 -15.18 0.23
C THR A 37 -11.34 -15.50 1.39
N ASP A 38 -11.29 -14.76 2.50
CA ASP A 38 -12.20 -14.93 3.65
C ASP A 38 -13.68 -14.69 3.29
N VAL A 39 -13.92 -13.82 2.31
CA VAL A 39 -15.27 -13.50 1.81
C VAL A 39 -15.79 -14.56 0.86
N PHE A 40 -14.96 -14.94 -0.11
CA PHE A 40 -15.35 -15.93 -1.12
C PHE A 40 -15.39 -17.35 -0.57
N LEU A 41 -14.54 -17.68 0.41
CA LEU A 41 -14.36 -19.04 0.90
C LEU A 41 -15.00 -19.30 2.26
N PHE A 42 -15.01 -18.30 3.16
CA PHE A 42 -15.47 -18.47 4.55
C PHE A 42 -16.68 -17.59 4.93
N SER A 43 -17.21 -16.79 4.00
CA SER A 43 -18.34 -15.87 4.21
C SER A 43 -18.19 -14.97 5.45
N SER A 44 -16.95 -14.65 5.84
CA SER A 44 -16.68 -13.85 7.05
C SER A 44 -16.43 -12.38 6.67
N TRP A 45 -17.43 -11.53 6.94
CA TRP A 45 -17.44 -10.11 6.55
C TRP A 45 -16.63 -9.20 7.48
N ARG A 46 -15.99 -9.74 8.52
CA ARG A 46 -15.35 -8.94 9.56
C ARG A 46 -14.13 -8.20 9.01
N ARG A 47 -13.29 -8.87 8.21
CA ARG A 47 -12.07 -8.27 7.64
C ARG A 47 -12.39 -7.24 6.56
N LEU A 48 -13.41 -7.49 5.74
CA LEU A 48 -13.88 -6.52 4.75
C LEU A 48 -14.41 -5.24 5.39
N ARG A 49 -15.20 -5.34 6.46
CA ARG A 49 -15.75 -4.14 7.11
C ARG A 49 -14.64 -3.21 7.62
N VAL A 50 -13.59 -3.76 8.21
CA VAL A 50 -12.43 -2.97 8.65
C VAL A 50 -11.71 -2.33 7.46
N TRP A 51 -11.55 -3.07 6.36
CA TRP A 51 -10.94 -2.52 5.14
C TRP A 51 -11.78 -1.39 4.52
N MET A 52 -13.10 -1.58 4.41
CA MET A 52 -14.03 -0.56 3.89
C MET A 52 -14.04 0.71 4.75
N VAL A 53 -14.04 0.57 6.09
CA VAL A 53 -13.95 1.72 7.00
C VAL A 53 -12.61 2.42 6.85
N ALA A 54 -11.50 1.69 6.74
CA ALA A 54 -10.19 2.29 6.52
C ALA A 54 -10.14 3.08 5.21
N VAL A 55 -10.67 2.52 4.10
CA VAL A 55 -10.76 3.22 2.82
C VAL A 55 -11.64 4.46 2.94
N ALA A 56 -12.82 4.36 3.54
CA ALA A 56 -13.75 5.48 3.71
C ALA A 56 -13.16 6.62 4.57
N VAL A 57 -12.48 6.28 5.66
CA VAL A 57 -11.81 7.27 6.52
C VAL A 57 -10.66 7.94 5.77
N THR A 58 -9.88 7.16 5.01
CA THR A 58 -8.75 7.69 4.24
C THR A 58 -9.21 8.60 3.12
N THR A 59 -10.23 8.21 2.35
CA THR A 59 -10.78 9.05 1.28
C THR A 59 -11.40 10.32 1.84
N ALA A 60 -12.18 10.24 2.92
CA ALA A 60 -12.74 11.42 3.58
C ALA A 60 -11.64 12.36 4.11
N ALA A 61 -10.59 11.82 4.73
CA ALA A 61 -9.45 12.59 5.21
C ALA A 61 -8.71 13.29 4.06
N LEU A 62 -8.42 12.58 2.95
CA LEU A 62 -7.78 13.17 1.77
C LEU A 62 -8.65 14.25 1.13
N SER A 63 -9.96 14.03 1.00
CA SER A 63 -10.89 15.02 0.45
C SER A 63 -10.98 16.28 1.31
N CYS A 64 -10.95 16.12 2.64
CA CYS A 64 -10.90 17.25 3.56
C CYS A 64 -9.57 18.01 3.44
N LEU A 65 -8.45 17.30 3.39
CA LEU A 65 -7.13 17.92 3.22
C LEU A 65 -6.97 18.64 1.88
N ALA A 66 -7.61 18.14 0.82
CA ALA A 66 -7.66 18.78 -0.49
C ALA A 66 -8.52 20.06 -0.48
N SER A 67 -9.63 20.11 0.27
CA SER A 67 -10.46 21.32 0.35
C SER A 67 -9.80 22.46 1.14
N LEU A 68 -8.85 22.15 2.01
CA LEU A 68 -8.01 23.13 2.72
C LEU A 68 -6.85 23.69 1.86
N GLY A 69 -6.64 23.21 0.62
CA GLY A 69 -5.60 23.71 -0.28
C GLY A 69 -4.16 23.35 0.13
N ILE A 70 -4.00 22.43 1.10
CA ILE A 70 -2.69 21.99 1.62
C ILE A 70 -2.07 20.91 0.72
N LEU A 71 -2.89 20.18 -0.03
CA LEU A 71 -2.44 19.17 -1.00
C LEU A 71 -3.05 19.46 -2.36
N ASP A 72 -2.21 19.62 -3.37
CA ASP A 72 -2.61 19.59 -4.77
C ASP A 72 -2.80 18.13 -5.21
N PRO A 73 -4.05 17.63 -5.32
CA PRO A 73 -4.30 16.25 -5.77
C PRO A 73 -3.75 15.99 -7.18
N ALA A 74 -3.55 17.04 -7.98
CA ALA A 74 -2.96 16.97 -9.31
C ALA A 74 -1.45 16.64 -9.31
N ARG A 75 -0.72 16.95 -8.23
CA ARG A 75 0.72 16.60 -8.11
C ARG A 75 0.96 15.26 -7.40
N SER A 76 0.02 14.85 -6.56
CA SER A 76 0.14 13.62 -5.75
C SER A 76 -0.68 12.45 -6.29
N ALA A 77 -1.59 12.67 -7.25
CA ALA A 77 -2.18 11.57 -7.98
C ALA A 77 -1.02 10.78 -8.62
N PRO A 78 -0.97 9.44 -8.42
CA PRO A 78 -0.08 8.61 -9.22
C PRO A 78 -0.30 9.03 -10.65
N VAL A 79 0.78 9.31 -11.36
CA VAL A 79 0.78 9.57 -12.80
C VAL A 79 0.22 8.31 -13.46
N ALA A 80 -1.10 8.16 -13.45
CA ALA A 80 -1.86 7.67 -14.57
C ALA A 80 -1.62 8.70 -15.65
N GLY A 81 -0.41 8.66 -16.21
CA GLY A 81 -0.15 9.26 -17.49
C GLY A 81 -1.26 8.78 -18.41
N ASN A 82 -1.56 9.59 -19.41
CA ASN A 82 -2.56 9.37 -20.44
C ASN A 82 -2.48 8.00 -21.20
N ALA A 83 -1.71 7.02 -20.71
CA ALA A 83 -1.85 5.61 -20.99
C ALA A 83 -3.30 5.18 -20.68
N GLY A 84 -4.08 5.02 -21.75
CA GLY A 84 -5.51 4.81 -21.67
C GLY A 84 -5.92 3.70 -20.69
N ILE A 85 -7.14 3.85 -20.19
CA ILE A 85 -7.95 2.89 -19.42
C ILE A 85 -7.60 1.39 -19.67
N PRO A 86 -7.38 0.90 -20.91
CA PRO A 86 -6.95 -0.49 -21.14
C PRO A 86 -5.67 -0.91 -20.42
N LEU A 87 -4.64 -0.06 -20.34
CA LEU A 87 -3.34 -0.45 -19.78
C LEU A 87 -3.40 -0.58 -18.25
N SER A 88 -4.18 0.29 -17.59
CA SER A 88 -4.42 0.18 -16.14
C SER A 88 -5.19 -1.09 -15.77
N ILE A 89 -6.14 -1.50 -16.61
CA ILE A 89 -6.89 -2.75 -16.42
C ILE A 89 -5.93 -3.94 -16.57
N LEU A 90 -5.14 -3.96 -17.65
CA LEU A 90 -4.21 -5.06 -17.91
C LEU A 90 -3.12 -5.16 -16.83
N GLY A 91 -2.57 -4.02 -16.41
CA GLY A 91 -1.60 -3.95 -15.31
C GLY A 91 -2.19 -4.40 -13.98
N GLY A 92 -3.42 -3.98 -13.65
CA GLY A 92 -4.13 -4.42 -12.44
C GLY A 92 -4.38 -5.93 -12.42
N LEU A 93 -4.77 -6.50 -13.57
CA LEU A 93 -5.01 -7.94 -13.72
C LEU A 93 -3.71 -8.74 -13.55
N LEU A 94 -2.62 -8.30 -14.21
CA LEU A 94 -1.32 -8.94 -14.13
C LEU A 94 -0.71 -8.86 -12.72
N PHE A 95 -0.87 -7.70 -12.05
CA PHE A 95 -0.47 -7.51 -10.65
C PHE A 95 -1.27 -8.43 -9.71
N GLY A 96 -2.57 -8.57 -9.93
CA GLY A 96 -3.43 -9.50 -9.18
C GLY A 96 -2.99 -10.95 -9.33
N ILE A 97 -2.73 -11.39 -10.57
CA ILE A 97 -2.22 -12.74 -10.86
C ILE A 97 -0.86 -12.95 -10.16
N GLY A 98 0.05 -11.97 -10.23
CA GLY A 98 1.33 -12.00 -9.53
C GLY A 98 1.20 -12.18 -8.02
N MET A 99 0.25 -11.50 -7.37
CA MET A 99 -0.01 -11.66 -5.92
C MET A 99 -0.49 -13.07 -5.54
N VAL A 100 -1.28 -13.73 -6.40
CA VAL A 100 -1.70 -15.12 -6.18
C VAL A 100 -0.51 -16.08 -6.28
N LEU A 101 0.31 -15.95 -7.33
CA LEU A 101 1.49 -16.80 -7.52
C LEU A 101 2.54 -16.61 -6.42
N ALA A 102 2.73 -15.39 -5.93
CA ALA A 102 3.67 -15.09 -4.84
C ALA A 102 3.18 -15.61 -3.47
N GLY A 103 1.89 -15.94 -3.32
CA GLY A 103 1.30 -16.41 -2.07
C GLY A 103 1.19 -15.32 -0.99
N GLY A 104 1.10 -14.04 -1.39
CA GLY A 104 1.05 -12.91 -0.45
C GLY A 104 0.81 -11.56 -1.12
N CYS A 105 0.35 -10.59 -0.31
CA CYS A 105 0.23 -9.19 -0.70
C CYS A 105 1.53 -8.43 -0.38
N ALA A 106 1.81 -7.37 -1.13
CA ALA A 106 3.03 -6.58 -1.00
C ALA A 106 3.30 -6.09 0.44
N SER A 107 2.26 -5.62 1.12
CA SER A 107 2.32 -5.13 2.49
C SER A 107 2.77 -6.21 3.49
N ARG A 108 2.24 -7.42 3.38
CA ARG A 108 2.63 -8.55 4.24
C ARG A 108 4.02 -9.09 3.88
N SER A 109 4.39 -9.05 2.60
CA SER A 109 5.74 -9.40 2.17
C SER A 109 6.77 -8.45 2.76
N LEU A 110 6.48 -7.14 2.82
CA LEU A 110 7.36 -6.13 3.45
C LEU A 110 7.58 -6.41 4.94
N VAL A 111 6.53 -6.76 5.67
CA VAL A 111 6.64 -7.11 7.09
C VAL A 111 7.47 -8.39 7.28
N ARG A 112 7.23 -9.41 6.45
CA ARG A 112 8.03 -10.66 6.45
C ARG A 112 9.48 -10.49 6.02
N LEU A 113 9.78 -9.40 5.30
CA LEU A 113 11.15 -9.02 4.99
C LEU A 113 11.86 -8.58 6.26
N GLY A 114 11.21 -7.76 7.08
CA GLY A 114 11.70 -7.35 8.39
C GLY A 114 11.89 -8.53 9.36
N SER A 115 11.10 -9.60 9.21
CA SER A 115 11.22 -10.83 10.01
C SER A 115 12.27 -11.83 9.50
N GLY A 116 13.09 -11.50 8.49
CA GLY A 116 14.25 -12.30 8.08
C GLY A 116 14.01 -13.41 7.04
N SER A 117 12.93 -13.36 6.25
CA SER A 117 12.66 -14.42 5.26
C SER A 117 13.24 -14.13 3.85
N LEU A 118 14.22 -14.94 3.41
CA LEU A 118 14.87 -14.80 2.10
C LEU A 118 13.89 -14.86 0.91
N LYS A 119 12.83 -15.68 1.02
CA LYS A 119 11.79 -15.77 -0.03
C LYS A 119 11.05 -14.44 -0.23
N SER A 120 10.83 -13.68 0.85
CA SER A 120 10.11 -12.41 0.80
C SER A 120 10.97 -11.29 0.19
N LEU A 121 12.29 -11.36 0.39
CA LEU A 121 13.26 -10.47 -0.25
C LEU A 121 13.20 -10.59 -1.77
N LEU A 122 13.22 -11.81 -2.29
CA LEU A 122 13.18 -12.04 -3.74
C LEU A 122 11.89 -11.51 -4.37
N VAL A 123 10.75 -11.74 -3.71
CA VAL A 123 9.43 -11.29 -4.19
C VAL A 123 9.35 -9.76 -4.24
N ILE A 124 9.83 -9.07 -3.21
CA ILE A 124 9.82 -7.60 -3.17
C ILE A 124 10.78 -7.03 -4.21
N LEU A 125 11.98 -7.61 -4.35
CA LEU A 125 12.96 -7.16 -5.33
C LEU A 125 12.39 -7.27 -6.76
N LEU A 126 11.78 -8.41 -7.09
CA LEU A 126 11.12 -8.61 -8.39
C LEU A 126 10.00 -7.60 -8.60
N MET A 127 9.11 -7.41 -7.62
CA MET A 127 8.05 -6.40 -7.69
C MET A 127 8.61 -4.99 -7.93
N MET A 128 9.71 -4.63 -7.28
CA MET A 128 10.34 -3.32 -7.43
C MET A 128 10.94 -3.13 -8.83
N VAL A 129 11.61 -4.15 -9.38
CA VAL A 129 12.18 -4.12 -10.74
C VAL A 129 11.08 -3.99 -11.79
N PHE A 130 9.99 -4.76 -11.68
CA PHE A 130 8.87 -4.64 -12.61
C PHE A 130 8.14 -3.30 -12.47
N ALA A 131 8.01 -2.77 -11.26
CA ALA A 131 7.41 -1.46 -11.03
C ALA A 131 8.24 -0.32 -11.65
N SER A 132 9.57 -0.42 -11.65
CA SER A 132 10.44 0.57 -12.30
C SER A 132 10.49 0.49 -13.83
N ALA A 133 9.94 -0.58 -14.43
CA ALA A 133 9.90 -0.75 -15.88
C ALA A 133 8.66 -0.15 -16.54
N VAL A 134 7.69 0.30 -15.73
CA VAL A 134 6.44 0.98 -16.13
C VAL A 134 6.58 2.47 -15.87
#